data_AF-A0A1Z1XBL0-F1
#
_entry.id   AF-A0A1Z1XBL0-F1
#
_cell.length_a   1.000
_cell.length_b   1.000
_cell.length_c   1.000
_cell.angle_alpha   90.00
_cell.angle_beta   90.00
_cell.angle_gamma   90.00
#
_symmetry.space_group_name_H-M   'P 1'
#
loop_
_entity.id
_entity.type
_entity.pdbx_description
1 polymer ?
#
loop_
_entity_poly.entity_id
_entity_poly.type
_entity_poly.pdbx_seq_one_letter_code
_entity_poly.pdbx_strand_id
1 'polypeptide(L)'
;MIFLVNFILISISILISVAFYTILERKILSYIQTRKGPNKVGFMGILQPFSDAIKLFNKSIISLEFMNFSFSYLSPSLSLFITLLIIPVISFFNYPLFDNKQSILFFFILSSMAVYFILLVGWSTNSKYCYLGSI
;
A
#
# COMPACT_ATOMS: atom_id res chain seq x y z
N MET A 1 -18.93 4.06 -18.17
CA MET A 1 -18.83 5.23 -17.27
C MET A 1 -19.13 4.86 -15.81
N ILE A 2 -20.29 4.27 -15.48
CA ILE A 2 -20.61 3.86 -14.09
C ILE A 2 -19.53 2.98 -13.45
N PHE A 3 -19.03 1.97 -14.16
CA PHE A 3 -17.99 1.08 -13.65
C PHE A 3 -16.72 1.84 -13.20
N LEU A 4 -16.27 2.79 -14.03
CA LEU A 4 -15.04 3.53 -13.79
C LEU A 4 -15.19 4.50 -12.61
N VAL A 5 -16.36 5.13 -12.48
CA VAL A 5 -16.71 5.97 -11.32
C VAL A 5 -16.73 5.13 -10.04
N ASN A 6 -17.38 3.96 -10.06
CA ASN A 6 -17.45 3.08 -8.90
C ASN A 6 -16.05 2.58 -8.49
N PHE A 7 -15.20 2.21 -9.45
CA PHE A 7 -13.83 1.79 -9.18
C PHE A 7 -13.00 2.91 -8.52
N ILE A 8 -13.10 4.14 -9.03
CA ILE A 8 -12.41 5.30 -8.43
C ILE A 8 -12.91 5.57 -7.00
N LEU A 9 -14.22 5.55 -6.77
CA LEU A 9 -14.78 5.76 -5.43
C LEU A 9 -14.28 4.71 -4.41
N ILE A 10 -14.24 3.45 -4.82
CA ILE A 10 -13.81 2.35 -3.94
C ILE A 10 -12.30 2.40 -3.68
N SER A 11 -11.49 2.69 -4.69
CA SER A 11 -10.05 2.86 -4.49
C SER A 11 -9.74 4.01 -3.51
N ILE A 12 -10.43 5.15 -3.61
CA ILE A 12 -10.27 6.28 -2.69
C ILE A 12 -10.69 5.88 -1.26
N SER A 13 -11.83 5.21 -1.09
CA SER A 13 -12.30 4.81 0.24
C SER A 13 -11.33 3.83 0.92
N ILE A 14 -10.75 2.90 0.16
CA ILE A 14 -9.75 1.96 0.66
C ILE A 14 -8.47 2.69 1.07
N LEU A 15 -7.96 3.63 0.28
CA LEU A 15 -6.77 4.41 0.65
C LEU A 15 -6.97 5.18 1.96
N ILE A 16 -8.16 5.77 2.15
CA ILE A 16 -8.53 6.45 3.40
C ILE A 16 -8.57 5.45 4.56
N SER A 17 -9.15 4.26 4.35
CA SER A 17 -9.23 3.22 5.39
C SER A 17 -7.84 2.74 5.83
N VAL A 18 -6.90 2.57 4.89
CA VAL A 18 -5.52 2.17 5.16
C VAL A 18 -4.81 3.22 6.00
N ALA A 19 -5.00 4.50 5.70
CA ALA A 19 -4.42 5.60 6.47
C ALA A 19 -4.84 5.54 7.96
N PHE A 20 -6.13 5.32 8.24
CA PHE A 20 -6.62 5.18 9.62
C PHE A 20 -6.22 3.86 10.28
N TYR A 21 -6.11 2.77 9.50
CA TYR A 21 -5.63 1.48 9.99
C TYR A 21 -4.26 1.60 10.65
N THR A 22 -3.34 2.42 10.11
CA THR A 22 -2.02 2.65 10.73
C THR A 22 -2.09 3.27 12.13
N ILE A 23 -3.06 4.17 12.40
CA ILE A 23 -3.26 4.74 13.73
C ILE A 23 -3.79 3.67 14.68
N LEU A 24 -4.77 2.90 14.19
CA LEU A 24 -5.42 1.84 14.95
C LEU A 24 -4.38 0.83 15.42
N GLU A 25 -3.50 0.37 14.52
CA GLU A 25 -2.39 -0.53 14.84
C GLU A 25 -1.48 0.06 15.94
N ARG A 26 -1.01 1.31 15.76
CA ARG A 26 -0.17 2.00 16.76
C ARG A 26 -0.85 2.12 18.12
N LYS A 27 -2.16 2.36 18.16
CA LYS A 27 -2.93 2.46 19.40
C LYS A 27 -3.10 1.09 20.07
N ILE A 28 -3.47 0.05 19.33
CA ILE A 28 -3.62 -1.30 19.88
C ILE A 28 -2.30 -1.79 20.49
N LEU A 29 -1.18 -1.67 19.75
CA LEU A 29 0.13 -2.05 20.25
C LEU A 29 0.52 -1.26 21.51
N SER A 30 0.17 0.03 21.57
CA SER A 30 0.44 0.84 22.75
C SER A 30 -0.36 0.37 23.98
N TYR A 31 -1.64 0.01 23.78
CA TYR A 31 -2.49 -0.47 24.87
C TYR A 31 -2.02 -1.83 25.41
N ILE A 32 -1.58 -2.74 24.54
CA ILE A 32 -0.96 -4.01 24.94
C ILE A 32 0.31 -3.76 25.77
N GLN A 33 1.12 -2.78 25.37
CA GLN A 33 2.36 -2.41 26.04
C GLN A 33 2.17 -1.45 27.23
N THR A 34 0.92 -1.22 27.69
CA THR A 34 0.60 -0.30 28.80
C THR A 34 1.14 1.13 28.63
N ARG A 35 1.34 1.59 27.39
CA ARG A 35 1.74 2.96 27.06
C ARG A 35 0.68 3.65 26.21
N LYS A 36 0.60 4.98 26.28
CA LYS A 36 -0.31 5.73 25.41
C LYS A 36 0.28 5.84 24.01
N GLY A 37 -0.52 5.50 23.00
CA GLY A 37 -0.19 5.68 21.58
C GLY A 37 -0.20 7.15 21.17
N PRO A 38 -0.20 7.43 19.85
CA PRO A 38 -0.21 8.81 19.36
C PRO A 38 -1.48 9.53 19.82
N ASN A 39 -1.30 10.49 20.75
CA ASN A 39 -2.39 11.29 21.33
C ASN A 39 -2.20 12.81 21.13
N LYS A 40 -1.03 13.26 20.66
CA LYS A 40 -0.70 14.71 20.58
C LYS A 40 -1.16 15.40 19.30
N VAL A 41 -1.22 14.69 18.16
CA VAL A 41 -1.55 15.30 16.86
C VAL A 41 -3.06 15.37 16.69
N GLY A 42 -3.64 16.56 16.88
CA GLY A 42 -5.09 16.80 16.81
C GLY A 42 -5.87 16.19 17.98
N PHE A 43 -7.19 16.06 17.82
CA PHE A 43 -8.04 15.40 18.82
C PHE A 43 -7.70 13.90 18.91
N MET A 44 -7.15 13.47 20.05
CA MET A 44 -6.80 12.07 20.36
C MET A 44 -5.93 11.39 19.29
N GLY A 45 -5.11 12.14 18.54
CA GLY A 45 -4.21 11.57 17.53
C GLY A 45 -4.82 11.24 16.17
N ILE A 46 -6.08 11.62 15.88
CA ILE A 46 -6.77 11.25 14.63
C ILE A 46 -6.07 11.83 13.39
N LEU A 47 -5.42 12.99 13.51
CA LEU A 47 -4.75 13.67 12.40
C LEU A 47 -3.32 13.16 12.13
N GLN A 48 -2.85 12.13 12.85
CA GLN A 48 -1.50 11.57 12.67
C GLN A 48 -1.14 11.15 11.24
N PRO A 49 -1.97 10.41 10.47
CA PRO A 49 -1.57 9.92 9.15
C PRO A 49 -1.41 11.06 8.14
N PHE A 50 -2.19 12.14 8.30
CA PHE A 50 -2.00 13.35 7.51
C PHE A 50 -0.67 14.03 7.84
N SER A 51 -0.28 14.10 9.13
CA SER A 51 1.01 14.66 9.51
C SER A 51 2.19 13.82 9.01
N ASP A 52 2.08 12.50 9.04
CA ASP A 52 3.11 11.58 8.53
C ASP A 52 3.23 11.71 7.00
N ALA A 53 2.12 11.86 6.27
CA ALA A 53 2.11 12.10 4.83
C ALA A 53 2.78 13.43 4.45
N ILE A 54 2.39 14.54 5.11
CA ILE A 54 2.98 15.86 4.85
C ILE A 54 4.49 15.85 5.14
N LYS A 55 4.91 15.16 6.20
CA LYS A 55 6.33 14.97 6.54
C LYS A 55 7.10 14.26 5.43
N LEU A 56 6.51 13.24 4.80
CA LEU A 56 7.14 12.53 3.68
C LEU A 56 7.19 13.38 2.41
N PHE A 57 6.15 14.16 2.10
CA PHE A 57 6.14 15.07 0.95
C PHE A 57 7.19 16.18 1.06
N ASN A 58 7.48 16.66 2.27
CA ASN A 58 8.49 17.69 2.50
C ASN A 58 9.94 17.17 2.49
N LYS A 59 10.14 15.85 2.46
CA LYS A 59 11.49 15.27 2.51
C LYS A 59 12.13 15.28 1.12
N SER A 60 13.38 15.73 1.03
CA SER A 60 14.14 15.67 -0.21
C SER A 60 14.34 14.22 -0.66
N ILE A 61 14.06 13.94 -1.92
CA ILE A 61 14.32 12.64 -2.53
C ILE A 61 15.83 12.53 -2.74
N ILE A 62 16.49 11.65 -1.98
CA ILE A 62 17.93 11.38 -2.12
C ILE A 62 18.08 10.13 -2.97
N SER A 63 18.67 10.29 -4.14
CA SER A 63 18.89 9.23 -5.11
C SER A 63 20.38 8.86 -5.08
N LEU A 64 20.73 7.61 -4.75
CA LEU A 64 22.13 7.18 -4.73
C LEU A 64 22.62 6.85 -6.15
N GLU A 65 23.85 7.21 -6.48
CA GLU A 65 24.45 7.02 -7.80
C GLU A 65 24.52 5.56 -8.25
N PHE A 66 24.66 4.61 -7.31
CA PHE A 66 24.78 3.19 -7.61
C PHE A 66 23.44 2.49 -7.90
N MET A 67 22.30 3.15 -7.73
CA MET A 67 20.97 2.52 -7.81
C MET A 67 20.40 2.61 -9.22
N ASN A 68 19.64 1.60 -9.63
CA ASN A 68 18.86 1.66 -10.86
C ASN A 68 17.62 2.56 -10.66
N PHE A 69 17.73 3.84 -11.02
CA PHE A 69 16.67 4.84 -10.78
C PHE A 69 15.31 4.44 -11.36
N SER A 70 15.27 3.99 -12.62
CA SER A 70 14.01 3.62 -13.29
C SER A 70 13.26 2.52 -12.53
N PHE A 71 13.95 1.46 -12.13
CA PHE A 71 13.32 0.35 -11.39
C PHE A 71 12.98 0.72 -9.95
N SER A 72 13.81 1.52 -9.28
CA SER A 72 13.58 1.94 -7.89
C SER A 72 12.32 2.80 -7.73
N TYR A 73 12.01 3.68 -8.70
CA TYR A 73 10.80 4.49 -8.67
C TYR A 73 9.56 3.76 -9.20
N LEU A 74 9.71 2.93 -10.24
CA LEU A 74 8.57 2.23 -10.84
C LEU A 74 8.07 1.07 -9.98
N SER A 75 8.97 0.29 -9.36
CA SER A 75 8.59 -0.95 -8.67
C SER A 75 7.60 -0.74 -7.50
N PRO A 76 7.73 0.27 -6.61
CA PRO A 76 6.74 0.51 -5.56
C PRO A 76 5.40 1.00 -6.11
N SER A 77 5.40 1.71 -7.25
CA SER A 77 4.16 2.15 -7.89
C SER A 77 3.39 0.96 -8.51
N LEU A 78 4.11 0.01 -9.09
CA LEU A 78 3.53 -1.19 -9.72
C LEU A 78 2.98 -2.17 -8.68
N SER A 79 3.64 -2.31 -7.53
CA SER A 79 3.11 -3.14 -6.44
C SER A 79 1.80 -2.58 -5.87
N LEU A 80 1.70 -1.26 -5.70
CA LEU A 80 0.44 -0.59 -5.35
C LEU A 80 -0.62 -0.77 -6.44
N PHE A 81 -0.23 -0.67 -7.71
CA PHE A 81 -1.18 -0.84 -8.80
C PHE A 81 -1.82 -2.24 -8.83
N ILE A 82 -1.05 -3.30 -8.59
CA ILE A 82 -1.58 -4.68 -8.55
C ILE A 82 -2.53 -4.90 -7.39
N THR A 83 -2.22 -4.34 -6.22
CA THR A 83 -3.14 -4.46 -5.08
C THR A 83 -4.45 -3.72 -5.34
N LEU A 84 -4.42 -2.58 -6.05
CA LEU A 84 -5.64 -1.90 -6.49
C LEU A 84 -6.43 -2.69 -7.55
N LEU A 85 -5.76 -3.45 -8.42
CA LEU A 85 -6.42 -4.31 -9.43
C LEU A 85 -7.15 -5.52 -8.83
N ILE A 86 -6.83 -5.92 -7.59
CA ILE A 86 -7.51 -7.02 -6.89
C ILE A 86 -8.90 -6.57 -6.40
N ILE A 87 -9.06 -5.30 -6.06
CA ILE A 87 -10.30 -4.72 -5.49
C ILE A 87 -11.60 -5.07 -6.26
N PRO A 88 -11.68 -4.92 -7.60
CA PRO A 88 -12.93 -5.12 -8.34
C PRO A 88 -13.40 -6.58 -8.35
N VAL A 89 -12.51 -7.52 -8.01
CA VAL A 89 -12.78 -8.95 -7.92
C VAL A 89 -13.50 -9.30 -6.62
N ILE A 90 -13.29 -8.51 -5.56
CA ILE A 90 -13.84 -8.76 -4.24
C ILE A 90 -15.31 -8.31 -4.20
N SER A 91 -16.17 -9.17 -3.66
CA SER A 91 -17.57 -8.84 -3.37
C SER A 91 -17.69 -8.07 -2.06
N PHE A 92 -18.05 -6.78 -2.11
CA PHE A 92 -18.33 -5.99 -0.90
C PHE A 92 -19.75 -6.21 -0.36
N PHE A 93 -20.70 -6.53 -1.24
CA PHE A 93 -22.08 -6.87 -0.91
C PHE A 93 -22.52 -8.09 -1.71
N ASN A 94 -23.53 -7.95 -2.57
CA ASN A 94 -24.10 -9.07 -3.33
C ASN A 94 -23.38 -9.36 -4.65
N TYR A 95 -22.76 -8.35 -5.26
CA TYR A 95 -22.08 -8.48 -6.54
C TYR A 95 -20.70 -7.81 -6.52
N PRO A 96 -19.67 -8.42 -7.14
CA PRO A 96 -18.40 -7.75 -7.40
C PRO A 96 -18.57 -6.66 -8.47
N LEU A 97 -17.62 -5.74 -8.58
CA LEU A 97 -17.63 -4.77 -9.69
C LEU A 97 -17.38 -5.47 -11.02
N PHE A 98 -16.47 -6.43 -11.02
CA PHE A 98 -16.11 -7.21 -12.18
C PHE A 98 -16.48 -8.66 -11.95
N ASP A 99 -17.61 -9.08 -12.53
CA ASP A 99 -18.05 -10.47 -12.47
C ASP A 99 -17.37 -11.27 -13.58
N ASN A 100 -16.42 -12.12 -13.19
CA ASN A 100 -15.79 -13.09 -14.06
C ASN A 100 -16.00 -14.48 -13.49
N LYS A 101 -16.35 -15.44 -14.36
CA LYS A 101 -16.57 -16.85 -13.99
C LYS A 101 -15.38 -17.47 -13.26
N GLN A 102 -14.17 -16.96 -13.50
CA GLN A 102 -12.92 -17.39 -12.87
C GLN A 102 -12.30 -16.32 -11.97
N SER A 103 -13.12 -15.63 -11.17
CA SER A 103 -12.67 -14.59 -10.24
C SER A 103 -11.56 -15.06 -9.28
N ILE A 104 -11.67 -16.29 -8.78
CA ILE A 104 -10.66 -16.89 -7.87
C ILE A 104 -9.33 -17.12 -8.58
N LEU A 105 -9.33 -17.63 -9.82
CA LEU A 105 -8.11 -17.82 -10.60
C LEU A 105 -7.44 -16.47 -10.87
N PHE A 106 -8.22 -15.45 -11.21
CA PHE A 106 -7.72 -14.11 -11.45
C PHE A 106 -7.08 -13.50 -10.20
N PHE A 107 -7.68 -13.71 -9.01
CA PHE A 107 -7.06 -13.35 -7.74
C PHE A 107 -5.70 -14.02 -7.54
N PHE A 108 -5.59 -15.33 -7.82
CA PHE A 108 -4.32 -16.04 -7.71
C PHE A 108 -3.25 -15.50 -8.66
N ILE A 109 -3.62 -15.20 -9.92
CA ILE A 109 -2.69 -14.64 -10.90
C ILE A 109 -2.16 -13.28 -10.41
N LEU A 110 -3.04 -12.37 -10.00
CA LEU A 110 -2.64 -11.06 -9.49
C LEU A 110 -1.78 -11.16 -8.22
N SER A 111 -2.12 -12.05 -7.30
CA SER A 111 -1.34 -12.27 -6.08
C SER A 111 0.06 -12.80 -6.38
N SER A 112 0.20 -13.72 -7.35
CA SER A 112 1.51 -14.22 -7.78
C SER A 112 2.34 -13.13 -8.47
N MET A 113 1.69 -12.25 -9.24
CA MET A 113 2.36 -11.12 -9.88
C MET A 113 2.95 -10.14 -8.87
N ALA A 114 2.32 -9.93 -7.72
CA ALA A 114 2.79 -9.00 -6.69
C ALA A 114 4.18 -9.36 -6.15
N VAL A 115 4.53 -10.65 -6.08
CA VAL A 115 5.83 -11.14 -5.59
C VAL A 115 6.98 -10.66 -6.47
N TYR A 116 6.79 -10.58 -7.79
CA TYR A 116 7.83 -10.11 -8.70
C TYR A 116 8.22 -8.65 -8.43
N PHE A 117 7.27 -7.81 -8.05
CA PHE A 117 7.57 -6.41 -7.75
C PHE A 117 8.38 -6.25 -6.45
N ILE A 118 8.17 -7.13 -5.47
CA ILE A 118 8.96 -7.15 -4.24
C ILE A 118 10.42 -7.52 -4.55
N LEU A 119 10.64 -8.54 -5.38
CA LEU A 119 11.97 -8.95 -5.85
C LEU A 119 12.66 -7.83 -6.66
N LEU A 120 11.91 -7.15 -7.54
CA LEU A 120 12.42 -6.03 -8.34
C LEU A 120 12.88 -4.85 -7.47
N VAL A 121 12.16 -4.53 -6.38
CA VAL A 121 12.60 -3.49 -5.42
C VAL A 121 13.96 -3.86 -4.84
N GLY A 122 14.13 -5.09 -4.37
CA GLY A 122 15.38 -5.57 -3.77
C GLY A 122 16.57 -5.49 -4.72
N TRP A 123 16.37 -5.98 -5.95
CA TRP A 123 17.39 -5.95 -6.99
C TRP A 123 17.75 -4.53 -7.46
N SER A 124 16.81 -3.58 -7.45
CA SER A 124 17.05 -2.21 -7.92
C SER A 124 18.15 -1.46 -7.17
N THR A 125 18.46 -1.89 -5.94
CA THR A 125 19.34 -1.16 -5.02
C THR A 125 20.83 -1.48 -5.16
N ASN A 126 21.21 -2.43 -6.04
CA ASN A 126 22.59 -2.86 -6.28
C ASN A 126 23.41 -3.13 -4.99
N SER A 127 22.75 -3.52 -3.89
CA SER A 127 23.39 -3.84 -2.62
C SER A 127 23.14 -5.31 -2.25
N LYS A 128 24.18 -6.01 -1.79
CA LYS A 128 24.11 -7.45 -1.47
C LYS A 128 23.08 -7.76 -0.37
N TYR A 129 22.97 -6.88 0.63
CA TYR A 129 22.05 -7.06 1.75
C TYR A 129 20.58 -6.94 1.32
N CYS A 130 20.25 -5.95 0.49
CA CYS A 130 18.87 -5.76 0.04
C CYS A 130 18.44 -6.88 -0.93
N TYR A 131 19.35 -7.35 -1.79
CA TYR A 131 19.08 -8.48 -2.67
C TYR A 131 18.79 -9.76 -1.86
N LEU A 132 19.62 -10.08 -0.86
CA LEU A 132 19.40 -11.22 0.03
C LEU A 132 18.12 -11.09 0.86
N GLY A 133 17.75 -9.87 1.30
CA GLY A 133 16.52 -9.64 2.03
C GLY A 133 15.25 -9.71 1.17
N SER A 134 15.38 -9.65 -0.16
CA SER A 134 14.24 -9.71 -1.08
C SER A 134 13.88 -11.13 -1.55
N ILE A 135 14.85 -12.06 -1.46
CA ILE A 135 14.71 -13.48 -1.80
C ILE A 135 14.18 -14.23 -0.59
#